data_AF-A0A821IPX8-F1
#
_entry.id   AF-A0A821IPX8-F1
#
_cell.length_a   1.000
_cell.length_b   1.000
_cell.length_c   1.000
_cell.angle_alpha   90.00
_cell.angle_beta   90.00
_cell.angle_gamma   90.00
#
_symmetry.space_group_name_H-M   'P 1'
#
loop_
_entity.id
_entity.type
_entity.pdbx_description
1 polymer ?
#
loop_
_entity_poly.entity_id
_entity_poly.type
_entity_poly.pdbx_seq_one_letter_code
_entity_poly.pdbx_strand_id
1 'polypeptide(L)'
;MLHYMTPLPFIEHVRAQRDLQTMKLIRRKLKKSQLLLRETDKGGNLYVAHLNEFEEKAADYRIKTGAYEESSSSPIEEILSKVTRLLNDLHAKPNQISPQQYIEK
;
A
#
# COMPACT_ATOMS: atom_id res chain seq x y z
N MET A 1 26.01 18.03 13.86
CA MET A 1 25.70 18.41 12.47
C MET A 1 25.48 17.13 11.69
N LEU A 2 24.22 16.80 11.39
CA LEU A 2 23.76 15.47 10.96
C LEU A 2 24.16 15.17 9.49
N HIS A 3 24.89 14.08 9.27
CA HIS A 3 25.24 13.51 7.96
C HIS A 3 24.02 12.82 7.31
N TYR A 4 23.04 13.60 6.85
CA TYR A 4 21.83 13.05 6.22
C TYR A 4 21.87 13.00 4.68
N MET A 5 23.03 13.30 4.07
CA MET A 5 23.17 13.50 2.62
C MET A 5 24.33 12.74 1.96
N THR A 6 24.92 11.74 2.62
CA THR A 6 25.87 10.86 1.93
C THR A 6 25.09 9.98 0.94
N PRO A 7 25.34 10.09 -0.39
CA PRO A 7 24.70 9.22 -1.35
C PRO A 7 25.07 7.76 -1.07
N LEU A 8 24.08 6.86 -1.19
CA LEU A 8 24.29 5.43 -0.98
C LEU A 8 25.39 4.94 -1.94
N PRO A 9 26.36 4.14 -1.47
CA PRO A 9 27.34 3.51 -2.34
C PRO A 9 26.68 2.77 -3.50
N PHE A 10 27.29 2.82 -4.69
CA PHE A 10 26.76 2.18 -5.90
C PHE A 10 26.39 0.69 -5.70
N ILE A 11 27.18 -0.04 -4.91
CA ILE A 11 26.92 -1.44 -4.58
C ILE A 11 25.60 -1.61 -3.81
N GLU A 12 25.27 -0.68 -2.91
CA GLU A 12 24.02 -0.71 -2.16
C GLU A 12 22.82 -0.42 -3.05
N HIS A 13 22.96 0.48 -4.02
CA HIS A 13 21.93 0.69 -5.05
C HIS A 13 21.65 -0.57 -5.86
N VAL A 14 22.70 -1.27 -6.31
CA VAL A 14 22.55 -2.52 -7.06
C VAL A 14 21.87 -3.61 -6.21
N ARG A 15 22.23 -3.71 -4.91
CA ARG A 15 21.59 -4.65 -3.98
C ARG A 15 20.12 -4.32 -3.78
N ALA A 16 19.79 -3.07 -3.49
CA ALA A 16 18.40 -2.62 -3.30
C ALA A 16 17.54 -2.89 -4.54
N GLN A 17 18.08 -2.69 -5.75
CA GLN A 17 17.38 -3.02 -6.99
C GLN A 17 17.10 -4.52 -7.12
N ARG A 18 18.07 -5.38 -6.80
CA ARG A 18 17.87 -6.84 -6.82
C ARG A 18 16.84 -7.28 -5.78
N ASP A 19 16.91 -6.73 -4.58
CA ASP A 19 15.98 -7.04 -3.50
C ASP A 19 14.55 -6.62 -3.90
N LEU A 20 14.39 -5.44 -4.51
CA LEU A 20 13.11 -4.99 -5.03
C LEU A 20 12.54 -5.96 -6.09
N GLN A 21 13.37 -6.46 -7.01
CA GLN A 21 12.91 -7.43 -8.01
C GLN A 21 12.51 -8.76 -7.35
N THR A 22 13.30 -9.25 -6.40
CA THR A 22 12.99 -10.44 -5.60
C THR A 22 11.67 -10.29 -4.85
N MET A 23 11.46 -9.14 -4.20
CA MET A 23 10.21 -8.82 -3.50
C MET A 23 9.00 -8.78 -4.44
N LYS A 24 9.15 -8.20 -5.64
CA LYS A 24 8.09 -8.22 -6.67
C LYS A 24 7.73 -9.64 -7.08
N LEU A 25 8.71 -10.52 -7.26
CA LEU A 25 8.48 -11.92 -7.61
C LEU A 25 7.78 -12.69 -6.48
N ILE A 26 8.25 -12.53 -5.23
CA ILE A 26 7.63 -13.14 -4.05
C ILE A 26 6.17 -12.70 -3.92
N ARG A 27 5.90 -11.39 -4.02
CA ARG A 27 4.53 -10.84 -3.96
C ARG A 27 3.62 -11.42 -5.04
N ARG A 28 4.13 -11.57 -6.28
CA ARG A 28 3.38 -12.19 -7.38
C ARG A 28 3.05 -13.66 -7.11
N LYS A 29 4.01 -14.43 -6.57
CA LYS A 29 3.78 -15.84 -6.23
C LYS A 29 2.74 -15.98 -5.12
N LEU A 30 2.88 -15.22 -4.03
CA LEU A 30 1.92 -15.21 -2.92
C LEU A 30 0.50 -14.90 -3.41
N LYS A 31 0.33 -13.85 -4.23
CA LYS A 31 -0.98 -13.50 -4.81
C LYS A 31 -1.57 -14.62 -5.66
N LYS A 32 -0.78 -15.28 -6.52
CA LYS A 32 -1.25 -16.39 -7.34
C LYS A 32 -1.68 -17.60 -6.51
N SER A 33 -1.01 -17.85 -5.39
CA SER A 33 -1.30 -18.97 -4.49
C SER A 33 -2.35 -18.64 -3.42
N GLN A 34 -3.00 -17.46 -3.49
CA GLN A 34 -3.92 -16.96 -2.46
C GLN A 34 -3.32 -17.01 -1.05
N LEU A 35 -2.02 -16.75 -0.95
CA LEU A 35 -1.30 -16.63 0.30
C LEU A 35 -1.06 -15.16 0.62
N LEU A 36 -1.12 -14.82 1.90
CA LEU A 36 -0.72 -13.53 2.44
C LEU A 36 0.56 -13.70 3.25
N LEU A 37 1.36 -12.64 3.27
CA LEU A 37 2.50 -12.51 4.17
C LEU A 37 2.25 -11.26 5.03
N ARG A 38 2.24 -11.43 6.35
CA ARG A 38 1.98 -10.35 7.30
C ARG A 38 2.92 -10.44 8.49
N GLU A 39 3.31 -9.30 9.03
CA GLU A 39 4.01 -9.22 10.31
C GLU A 39 3.04 -9.42 11.47
N THR A 40 3.40 -10.28 12.41
CA THR A 40 2.62 -10.52 13.63
C THR A 40 2.75 -9.33 14.57
N ASP A 41 1.63 -8.96 15.20
CA ASP A 41 1.54 -7.92 16.23
C ASP A 41 2.53 -8.12 17.39
N LYS A 42 2.89 -9.37 17.70
CA LYS A 42 3.84 -9.71 18.76
C LYS A 42 5.12 -10.30 18.19
N GLY A 43 6.21 -9.54 18.28
CA GLY A 43 7.57 -10.04 18.09
C GLY A 43 8.15 -9.95 16.68
N GLY A 44 7.50 -9.23 15.75
CA GLY A 44 8.06 -8.95 14.41
C GLY A 44 8.25 -10.19 13.54
N ASN A 45 7.58 -11.30 13.88
CA ASN A 45 7.65 -12.52 13.10
C ASN A 45 6.80 -12.38 11.84
N LEU A 46 7.22 -13.03 10.78
CA LEU A 46 6.48 -13.10 9.52
C LEU A 46 5.58 -14.32 9.52
N TYR A 47 4.27 -14.09 9.36
CA TYR A 47 3.25 -15.10 9.24
C TYR A 47 2.82 -15.24 7.78
N VAL A 48 2.78 -16.48 7.29
CA VAL A 48 2.25 -16.85 5.97
C VAL A 48 0.97 -17.64 6.17
N ALA A 49 -0.12 -17.23 5.52
CA ALA A 49 -1.39 -17.96 5.58
C ALA A 49 -2.19 -17.85 4.30
N HIS A 50 -3.15 -18.74 4.13
CA HIS A 50 -4.16 -18.60 3.09
C HIS A 50 -5.05 -17.39 3.38
N LEU A 51 -5.44 -16.69 2.30
CA LEU A 51 -6.29 -15.51 2.37
C LEU A 51 -7.62 -15.83 3.08
N ASN A 52 -8.25 -16.94 2.71
CA ASN A 52 -9.54 -17.35 3.28
C ASN A 52 -9.44 -17.62 4.79
N GLU A 53 -8.42 -18.36 5.23
CA GLU A 53 -8.20 -18.65 6.65
C GLU A 53 -8.01 -17.37 7.46
N PHE A 54 -7.35 -16.37 6.88
CA PHE A 54 -7.18 -15.07 7.51
C PHE A 54 -8.48 -14.27 7.56
N GLU A 55 -9.26 -14.27 6.48
CA GLU A 55 -10.56 -13.60 6.43
C GLU A 55 -11.53 -14.21 7.45
N GLU A 56 -11.56 -15.54 7.58
CA GLU A 56 -12.33 -16.27 8.59
C GLU A 56 -11.89 -15.89 10.01
N LYS A 57 -10.59 -15.94 10.31
CA LYS A 57 -10.06 -15.53 11.63
C LYS A 57 -10.36 -14.07 11.95
N ALA A 58 -10.28 -13.18 10.96
CA ALA A 58 -10.61 -11.77 11.12
C ALA A 58 -12.11 -11.56 11.37
N ALA A 59 -12.97 -12.29 10.67
CA ALA A 59 -14.42 -12.28 10.89
C ALA A 59 -14.78 -12.81 12.29
N ASP A 60 -14.19 -13.91 12.71
CA ASP A 60 -14.38 -14.47 14.05
C ASP A 60 -13.95 -13.49 15.14
N TYR A 61 -12.78 -12.85 14.96
CA TYR A 61 -12.29 -11.85 15.90
C TYR A 61 -13.21 -10.63 15.97
N ARG A 62 -13.72 -10.15 14.82
CA ARG A 62 -14.71 -9.06 14.75
C ARG A 62 -15.94 -9.39 15.58
N ILE A 63 -16.55 -10.56 15.35
CA ILE A 63 -17.76 -11.01 16.04
C ILE A 63 -17.50 -11.13 17.55
N LYS A 64 -16.37 -11.73 17.95
CA LYS A 64 -16.07 -11.99 19.36
C LYS A 64 -15.77 -10.74 20.17
N THR A 65 -15.17 -9.72 19.55
CA THR A 65 -14.63 -8.57 20.27
C THR A 65 -15.46 -7.29 20.11
N GLY A 66 -16.33 -7.22 19.10
CA GLY A 66 -17.01 -5.98 18.74
C GLY A 66 -16.03 -4.85 18.39
N ALA A 67 -14.76 -5.16 18.11
CA ALA A 67 -13.67 -4.19 17.97
C ALA A 67 -13.71 -3.38 16.67
N TYR A 68 -14.77 -3.53 15.88
CA TYR A 68 -14.94 -2.88 14.59
C TYR A 68 -16.29 -2.18 14.60
N GLU A 69 -16.24 -0.85 14.54
CA GLU A 69 -17.40 -0.02 14.31
C GLU A 69 -17.54 0.19 12.80
N GLU A 70 -18.70 -0.17 12.26
CA GLU A 70 -19.01 0.11 10.86
C GLU A 70 -19.24 1.62 10.72
N SER A 71 -18.30 2.31 10.09
CA SER A 71 -18.45 3.74 9.84
C SER A 71 -19.60 3.94 8.86
N SER A 72 -20.64 4.65 9.30
CA SER A 72 -21.82 4.97 8.50
C SER A 72 -21.53 5.84 7.28
N SER A 73 -20.35 6.48 7.24
CA SER A 73 -19.83 7.19 6.09
C SER A 73 -18.35 6.88 5.87
N SER A 74 -17.94 6.75 4.61
CA SER A 74 -16.54 6.57 4.24
C SER A 74 -15.89 7.95 4.10
N PRO A 75 -14.98 8.36 5.01
CA PRO A 75 -14.25 9.63 4.85
C PRO A 75 -13.42 9.64 3.56
N ILE A 76 -13.10 8.46 3.02
CA ILE A 76 -12.38 8.29 1.75
C ILE A 76 -13.25 8.74 0.57
N GLU A 77 -14.55 8.45 0.58
CA GLU A 77 -15.46 8.87 -0.50
C GLU A 77 -15.59 10.39 -0.57
N GLU A 78 -15.69 11.05 0.58
CA GLU A 78 -15.76 12.51 0.66
C GLU A 78 -14.45 13.16 0.15
N ILE A 79 -13.30 12.62 0.55
CA ILE A 79 -12.00 13.09 0.09
C ILE A 79 -11.83 12.84 -1.41
N LEU A 80 -12.21 11.66 -1.91
CA LEU A 80 -12.13 11.31 -3.32
C LEU A 80 -12.98 12.28 -4.16
N SER A 81 -14.21 12.55 -3.74
CA SER A 81 -15.09 13.52 -4.40
C SER A 81 -14.46 14.91 -4.49
N LYS A 82 -13.85 15.40 -3.41
CA LYS A 82 -13.15 16.70 -3.38
C LYS A 82 -11.94 16.72 -4.33
N VAL A 83 -11.15 15.65 -4.37
CA VAL A 83 -10.00 15.52 -5.27
C VAL A 83 -10.45 15.48 -6.73
N THR A 84 -11.46 14.68 -7.06
CA THR A 84 -12.01 14.60 -8.42
C THR A 84 -12.54 15.96 -8.89
N ARG A 85 -13.26 16.68 -8.02
CA ARG A 85 -13.73 18.04 -8.32
C ARG A 85 -12.57 19.00 -8.58
N LEU A 86 -11.55 18.98 -7.73
CA LEU A 86 -10.36 19.82 -7.90
C LEU A 86 -9.65 19.52 -9.23
N LEU A 87 -9.47 18.24 -9.57
CA LEU A 87 -8.84 17.84 -10.84
C LEU A 87 -9.66 18.29 -12.05
N ASN A 88 -10.99 18.16 -11.99
CA ASN A 88 -11.89 18.64 -13.05
C ASN A 88 -11.80 20.17 -13.20
N ASP A 89 -11.79 20.92 -12.09
CA ASP A 89 -11.66 22.38 -12.09
C ASP A 89 -10.31 22.83 -12.67
N LEU A 90 -9.24 22.06 -12.42
CA LEU A 90 -7.91 22.34 -12.97
C LEU A 90 -7.83 21.98 -14.47
N HIS A 91 -8.51 20.92 -14.91
CA HIS A 91 -8.61 20.55 -16.32
C HIS A 91 -9.44 21.54 -17.15
N ALA A 92 -10.45 22.16 -16.54
CA ALA A 92 -11.30 23.16 -17.19
C ALA A 92 -10.56 24.49 -17.47
N LYS A 93 -9.39 24.70 -16.86
CA LYS A 93 -8.55 25.88 -17.09
C LYS A 93 -7.49 25.56 -18.15
N PRO A 94 -7.53 26.21 -19.34
CA PRO A 94 -6.49 26.00 -20.35
C PRO A 94 -5.12 26.43 -19.80
N ASN A 95 -4.10 25.57 -19.98
CA ASN A 95 -2.68 25.77 -19.69
C ASN A 95 -2.15 25.61 -18.24
N GLN A 96 -2.86 24.93 -17.31
CA GLN A 96 -2.30 24.72 -15.95
C GLN A 96 -1.73 23.33 -15.67
N ILE A 97 -2.18 22.26 -16.32
CA ILE A 97 -1.70 20.89 -16.02
C ILE A 97 -1.53 20.08 -17.30
N SER A 98 -0.34 19.51 -17.50
CA SER A 98 -0.04 18.59 -18.61
C SER A 98 -0.42 17.16 -18.20
N PRO A 99 -1.12 16.39 -19.06
CA PRO A 99 -1.41 14.96 -18.82
C PRO A 99 -0.16 14.10 -18.55
N GLN A 100 1.02 14.59 -18.92
CA GLN A 100 2.30 13.88 -18.77
C GLN A 100 2.83 13.88 -17.32
N GLN A 101 2.27 14.68 -16.41
CA GLN A 101 2.73 14.78 -15.01
C GLN A 101 2.22 13.64 -14.10
N TYR A 102 1.29 12.79 -14.57
CA TYR A 102 0.71 11.68 -13.79
C TYR A 102 0.89 10.30 -14.44
N ILE A 103 1.66 10.20 -15.52
CA ILE A 103 2.08 8.89 -16.03
C ILE A 103 3.16 8.38 -15.09
N GLU A 104 2.74 7.64 -14.06
CA GLU A 104 3.62 6.87 -13.19
C GLU A 104 4.55 5.99 -14.04
N LYS A 105 5.86 6.10 -13.79
CA LYS A 105 6.88 5.14 -14.25
C LYS A 105 6.96 3.94 -13.33
#